data_AF-A0A931KWT7-F1
#
_entry.id   AF-A0A931KWT7-F1
#
_cell.length_a   1.000
_cell.length_b   1.000
_cell.length_c   1.000
_cell.angle_alpha   90.00
_cell.angle_beta   90.00
_cell.angle_gamma   90.00
#
_symmetry.space_group_name_H-M   'P 1'
#
loop_
_entity.id
_entity.type
_entity.pdbx_description
1 polymer ?
#
loop_
_entity_poly.entity_id
_entity_poly.type
_entity_poly.pdbx_seq_one_letter_code
_entity_poly.pdbx_strand_id
1 'polypeptide(L)'
;MPAGGRARAGRDRRRPGGRGVGRRHLPGPGRGRHGAAAPARGAAARAGRERLLRPPGRRRAHPGREPRRRRRDGAGARRPPRGAARLARRGARLGGRVRGRRPGRRSVHHARGRRGARRSRRRWRVIVVDGALRPYAWGRIDGLSAWTSATSGPQAELWYGALGDTPDAPRHPLLTKLLAAARPLSIQVHPPGDLVAVLWSDAGHGRGLLVDQVEKNELLVALEPFTSFAGFRDPALTARIMQGMGLTRVAQIASGGDFVATVHALLALSEVEVDEAFRRLSDVIHPLLDANERSAIELVRAWYPHDRGALVALCLAVHELEPGDAMYVPAGVVHCYVNGLGVEVMTASDNVLRLGLTGKQLAVPEALAAVSGDEPVLLRPTGDGGVSTYFAPGAPFLVVALRDGASWTVPPHTSATVLAVRGEARVTGPSGAEVVAAGRAVLLSPSDGSPRVEADGHVVVAVSNP
;
A
#
# COMPACT_ATOMS: atom_id res chain seq x y z
N MET A 1 -21.52 -32.10 57.58
CA MET A 1 -23.00 -32.16 57.56
C MET A 1 -23.50 -31.28 56.41
N PRO A 2 -24.52 -31.73 55.66
CA PRO A 2 -24.59 -31.78 54.18
C PRO A 2 -25.62 -30.75 53.62
N ALA A 3 -26.00 -30.63 52.34
CA ALA A 3 -26.31 -31.56 51.24
C ALA A 3 -26.24 -30.79 49.89
N GLY A 4 -25.94 -31.35 48.71
CA GLY A 4 -26.62 -32.40 47.93
C GLY A 4 -26.74 -31.85 46.47
N GLY A 5 -26.76 -32.57 45.36
CA GLY A 5 -26.67 -33.97 45.01
C GLY A 5 -26.93 -34.13 43.49
N ARG A 6 -26.13 -34.99 42.85
CA ARG A 6 -26.43 -35.91 41.73
C ARG A 6 -26.71 -35.43 40.29
N ALA A 7 -26.11 -36.21 39.39
CA ALA A 7 -26.24 -36.27 37.94
C ALA A 7 -27.28 -37.31 37.48
N ARG A 8 -27.78 -37.16 36.23
CA ARG A 8 -27.79 -38.15 35.11
C ARG A 8 -29.06 -38.11 34.22
N ALA A 9 -28.79 -38.09 32.90
CA ALA A 9 -29.36 -38.87 31.80
C ALA A 9 -30.89 -39.01 31.60
N GLY A 10 -31.32 -38.71 30.36
CA GLY A 10 -32.56 -39.20 29.77
C GLY A 10 -32.47 -39.20 28.24
N ARG A 11 -32.32 -40.39 27.64
CA ARG A 11 -32.62 -40.67 26.23
C ARG A 11 -34.13 -40.81 26.09
N ASP A 12 -34.70 -40.41 24.96
CA ASP A 12 -35.88 -41.11 24.47
C ASP A 12 -35.90 -41.26 22.94
N ARG A 13 -36.30 -42.46 22.52
CA ARG A 13 -36.45 -42.93 21.14
C ARG A 13 -37.95 -42.96 20.84
N ARG A 14 -38.37 -42.69 19.60
CA ARG A 14 -39.48 -43.40 18.90
C ARG A 14 -39.59 -42.97 17.43
N ARG A 15 -39.36 -43.94 16.51
CA ARG A 15 -40.03 -44.11 15.19
C ARG A 15 -41.33 -44.94 15.43
N PRO A 16 -42.16 -45.41 14.46
CA PRO A 16 -42.07 -45.40 12.97
C PRO A 16 -43.41 -45.23 12.18
N GLY A 17 -43.31 -45.26 10.83
CA GLY A 17 -44.39 -45.56 9.87
C GLY A 17 -44.23 -44.71 8.59
N GLY A 18 -44.29 -45.17 7.35
CA GLY A 18 -44.58 -46.47 6.73
C GLY A 18 -44.98 -46.23 5.27
N ARG A 19 -44.21 -46.79 4.32
CA ARG A 19 -44.52 -47.30 2.95
C ARG A 19 -45.49 -46.53 2.01
N GLY A 20 -45.07 -46.40 0.75
CA GLY A 20 -45.99 -46.35 -0.40
C GLY A 20 -45.34 -45.93 -1.73
N VAL A 21 -45.36 -46.83 -2.72
CA VAL A 21 -44.70 -46.75 -4.03
C VAL A 21 -45.66 -46.20 -5.10
N GLY A 22 -45.16 -45.46 -6.10
CA GLY A 22 -45.92 -45.12 -7.31
C GLY A 22 -45.07 -44.53 -8.45
N ARG A 23 -44.63 -45.39 -9.38
CA ARG A 23 -44.10 -45.03 -10.71
C ARG A 23 -45.25 -44.77 -11.70
N ARG A 24 -45.05 -43.84 -12.65
CA ARG A 24 -45.59 -43.69 -14.04
C ARG A 24 -45.52 -42.19 -14.39
N HIS A 25 -45.23 -41.68 -15.59
CA HIS A 25 -44.87 -42.19 -16.91
C HIS A 25 -44.23 -41.00 -17.67
N LEU A 26 -43.24 -41.27 -18.53
CA LEU A 26 -42.79 -40.37 -19.60
C LEU A 26 -43.86 -40.30 -20.71
N PRO A 27 -43.83 -39.25 -21.55
CA PRO A 27 -44.11 -39.44 -22.96
C PRO A 27 -42.89 -39.09 -23.81
N GLY A 28 -42.47 -40.09 -24.61
CA GLY A 28 -41.53 -39.95 -25.72
C GLY A 28 -42.23 -39.53 -27.04
N PRO A 29 -41.49 -39.55 -28.16
CA PRO A 29 -41.63 -38.58 -29.25
C PRO A 29 -42.53 -39.04 -30.41
N GLY A 30 -43.14 -38.06 -31.10
CA GLY A 30 -43.93 -38.26 -32.32
C GLY A 30 -43.22 -37.70 -33.56
N ARG A 31 -43.10 -38.53 -34.60
CA ARG A 31 -42.43 -38.30 -35.89
C ARG A 31 -43.34 -37.66 -36.94
N GLY A 32 -42.74 -37.00 -37.92
CA GLY A 32 -43.22 -36.93 -39.32
C GLY A 32 -43.13 -35.53 -39.95
N ARG A 33 -42.92 -35.32 -41.25
CA ARG A 33 -42.25 -36.03 -42.35
C ARG A 33 -42.27 -35.02 -43.53
N HIS A 34 -41.26 -35.09 -44.40
CA HIS A 34 -41.19 -34.59 -45.80
C HIS A 34 -40.99 -33.10 -46.13
N GLY A 35 -40.04 -32.84 -47.03
CA GLY A 35 -39.92 -31.60 -47.81
C GLY A 35 -38.49 -31.33 -48.31
N ALA A 36 -38.14 -31.86 -49.47
CA ALA A 36 -36.82 -31.74 -50.11
C ALA A 36 -36.60 -30.37 -50.80
N ALA A 37 -35.36 -29.85 -50.78
CA ALA A 37 -34.67 -29.22 -51.92
C ALA A 37 -33.22 -28.86 -51.55
N ALA A 38 -32.28 -29.20 -52.44
CA ALA A 38 -30.87 -28.79 -52.46
C ALA A 38 -30.60 -28.15 -53.85
N PRO A 39 -29.38 -27.67 -54.19
CA PRO A 39 -28.46 -26.79 -53.46
C PRO A 39 -28.03 -25.58 -54.33
N ALA A 40 -27.29 -24.62 -53.77
CA ALA A 40 -26.44 -23.71 -54.56
C ALA A 40 -25.02 -23.67 -53.98
N ARG A 41 -24.06 -23.82 -54.89
CA ARG A 41 -22.63 -24.07 -54.68
C ARG A 41 -21.82 -22.79 -54.52
N GLY A 42 -20.65 -22.93 -53.89
CA GLY A 42 -19.47 -22.07 -54.04
C GLY A 42 -18.84 -21.74 -52.68
N ALA A 43 -17.54 -21.76 -52.43
CA ALA A 43 -16.37 -22.35 -53.07
C ALA A 43 -15.18 -22.06 -52.12
N ALA A 44 -14.33 -23.06 -51.90
CA ALA A 44 -12.89 -22.99 -51.61
C ALA A 44 -12.35 -22.18 -50.42
N ALA A 45 -11.65 -22.94 -49.57
CA ALA A 45 -10.72 -22.54 -48.52
C ALA A 45 -9.52 -21.70 -49.01
N ARG A 46 -8.93 -20.93 -48.09
CA ARG A 46 -7.47 -20.80 -47.94
C ARG A 46 -7.08 -20.36 -46.53
N ALA A 47 -6.22 -21.16 -45.94
CA ALA A 47 -5.55 -20.94 -44.67
C ALA A 47 -4.58 -19.75 -44.75
N GLY A 48 -4.63 -18.88 -43.75
CA GLY A 48 -3.68 -17.80 -43.51
C GLY A 48 -3.10 -17.93 -42.10
N ARG A 49 -1.82 -18.28 -42.02
CA ARG A 49 -1.04 -18.52 -40.80
C ARG A 49 -0.94 -17.25 -39.94
N GLU A 50 -1.32 -17.35 -38.67
CA GLU A 50 -0.96 -16.38 -37.64
C GLU A 50 0.55 -16.46 -37.35
N ARG A 51 1.23 -15.31 -37.47
CA ARG A 51 2.64 -15.15 -37.09
C ARG A 51 2.73 -14.97 -35.58
N LEU A 52 3.21 -16.00 -34.88
CA LEU A 52 3.79 -15.85 -33.56
C LEU A 52 5.00 -14.91 -33.62
N LEU A 53 4.92 -13.80 -32.89
CA LEU A 53 6.06 -12.93 -32.59
C LEU A 53 7.03 -13.69 -31.67
N ARG A 54 8.20 -14.03 -32.20
CA ARG A 54 9.33 -14.55 -31.42
C ARG A 54 9.94 -13.42 -30.57
N PRO A 55 10.45 -13.72 -29.36
CA PRO A 55 11.18 -12.73 -28.55
C PRO A 55 12.54 -12.40 -29.20
N PRO A 56 13.03 -11.15 -29.07
CA PRO A 56 14.31 -10.77 -29.66
C PRO A 56 15.48 -11.45 -28.93
N GLY A 57 16.37 -12.04 -29.73
CA GLY A 57 17.57 -12.74 -29.27
C GLY A 57 18.57 -11.80 -28.58
N ARG A 58 19.17 -12.33 -27.52
CA ARG A 58 20.28 -11.74 -26.77
C ARG A 58 21.46 -11.44 -27.71
N ARG A 59 21.78 -10.16 -27.93
CA ARG A 59 23.10 -9.76 -28.44
C ARG A 59 24.09 -9.75 -27.28
N ARG A 60 25.16 -10.54 -27.42
CA ARG A 60 26.33 -10.55 -26.53
C ARG A 60 27.04 -9.20 -26.60
N ALA A 61 27.21 -8.53 -25.46
CA ALA A 61 28.09 -7.38 -25.32
C ALA A 61 29.43 -7.85 -24.72
N HIS A 62 30.53 -7.55 -25.41
CA HIS A 62 31.90 -7.67 -24.89
C HIS A 62 32.18 -6.56 -23.86
N PRO A 63 33.06 -6.80 -22.86
CA PRO A 63 33.28 -5.87 -21.77
C PRO A 63 34.22 -4.72 -22.17
N GLY A 64 33.69 -3.49 -22.11
CA GLY A 64 34.44 -2.25 -22.31
C GLY A 64 34.79 -1.56 -20.99
N ARG A 65 36.04 -1.73 -20.56
CA ARG A 65 36.92 -0.84 -19.76
C ARG A 65 36.28 0.24 -18.86
N GLU A 66 36.36 0.03 -17.54
CA GLU A 66 36.30 1.09 -16.52
C GLU A 66 37.62 1.91 -16.44
N PRO A 67 37.56 3.23 -16.19
CA PRO A 67 38.73 4.02 -15.89
C PRO A 67 39.12 3.94 -14.41
N ARG A 68 40.34 3.48 -14.20
CA ARG A 68 41.10 3.39 -12.93
C ARG A 68 41.07 4.70 -12.13
N ARG A 69 40.66 4.67 -10.87
CA ARG A 69 41.04 5.68 -9.86
C ARG A 69 42.08 5.10 -8.89
N ARG A 70 43.08 5.94 -8.64
CA ARG A 70 44.39 5.63 -8.09
C ARG A 70 44.31 5.25 -6.60
N ARG A 71 45.04 4.19 -6.25
CA ARG A 71 45.50 3.90 -4.89
C ARG A 71 46.46 5.00 -4.43
N ARG A 72 46.30 5.46 -3.19
CA ARG A 72 47.40 6.03 -2.40
C ARG A 72 47.50 5.23 -1.12
N ASP A 73 48.63 4.56 -0.99
CA ASP A 73 49.11 3.92 0.23
C ASP A 73 49.44 4.99 1.28
N GLY A 74 49.28 4.62 2.55
CA GLY A 74 49.61 5.47 3.70
C GLY A 74 49.45 4.69 4.99
N ALA A 75 50.41 3.82 5.27
CA ALA A 75 50.56 3.13 6.54
C ALA A 75 50.90 4.13 7.68
N GLY A 76 50.34 3.90 8.87
CA GLY A 76 50.69 4.66 10.08
C GLY A 76 49.95 4.12 11.30
N ALA A 77 50.62 3.28 12.06
CA ALA A 77 50.08 2.54 13.20
C ALA A 77 50.19 3.32 14.54
N ARG A 78 49.42 2.84 15.55
CA ARG A 78 49.57 2.99 17.03
C ARG A 78 48.98 4.30 17.59
N ARG A 79 48.18 4.35 18.67
CA ARG A 79 48.08 3.59 19.94
C ARG A 79 46.73 3.94 20.64
N PRO A 80 46.20 3.12 21.59
CA PRO A 80 44.97 3.43 22.34
C PRO A 80 45.26 4.05 23.72
N PRO A 81 44.34 4.79 24.34
CA PRO A 81 44.42 5.08 25.77
C PRO A 81 43.66 4.04 26.61
N ARG A 82 44.31 3.71 27.73
CA ARG A 82 43.88 2.83 28.83
C ARG A 82 43.11 3.62 29.89
N GLY A 83 42.37 2.88 30.72
CA GLY A 83 42.06 3.25 32.13
C GLY A 83 40.57 3.52 32.36
N ALA A 84 39.77 2.56 32.84
CA ALA A 84 39.71 1.94 34.17
C ALA A 84 38.76 2.65 35.14
N ALA A 85 37.99 1.82 35.82
CA ALA A 85 36.75 2.07 36.56
C ALA A 85 36.93 2.56 38.01
N ARG A 86 35.77 2.72 38.68
CA ARG A 86 35.46 2.92 40.12
C ARG A 86 35.10 4.38 40.46
N LEU A 87 34.11 4.71 41.30
CA LEU A 87 33.49 4.00 42.44
C LEU A 87 32.11 4.62 42.77
N ALA A 88 31.33 3.88 43.54
CA ALA A 88 29.94 4.15 43.89
C ALA A 88 29.74 4.93 45.21
N ARG A 89 28.53 5.49 45.37
CA ARG A 89 27.73 5.72 46.59
C ARG A 89 28.25 6.66 47.70
N ARG A 90 27.42 7.69 47.98
CA ARG A 90 26.93 8.22 49.28
C ARG A 90 26.04 9.41 48.90
N GLY A 91 24.87 9.72 49.46
CA GLY A 91 24.25 9.40 50.74
C GLY A 91 23.44 10.66 51.09
N ALA A 92 22.13 10.53 51.26
CA ALA A 92 21.20 11.62 51.59
C ALA A 92 21.54 12.32 52.91
N ARG A 93 21.15 13.60 53.06
CA ARG A 93 20.23 14.12 54.11
C ARG A 93 20.30 15.65 54.32
N LEU A 94 19.13 16.18 54.75
CA LEU A 94 18.86 17.39 55.56
C LEU A 94 18.62 18.75 54.87
N GLY A 95 17.33 19.04 54.65
CA GLY A 95 16.51 19.97 55.46
C GLY A 95 17.08 21.35 55.87
N GLY A 96 16.34 22.41 55.51
CA GLY A 96 16.48 23.73 56.12
C GLY A 96 15.48 24.75 55.56
N ARG A 97 14.38 24.98 56.29
CA ARG A 97 13.45 26.12 56.07
C ARG A 97 14.06 27.38 56.67
N VAL A 98 14.00 28.53 55.97
CA VAL A 98 13.91 29.86 56.62
C VAL A 98 13.00 30.79 55.82
N ARG A 99 12.08 31.44 56.54
CA ARG A 99 11.13 32.47 56.11
C ARG A 99 11.84 33.81 55.89
N GLY A 100 11.44 34.57 54.87
CA GLY A 100 11.85 35.96 54.65
C GLY A 100 10.69 36.81 54.15
N ARG A 101 10.46 37.95 54.79
CA ARG A 101 9.27 38.82 54.77
C ARG A 101 9.10 39.62 53.46
N ARG A 102 7.85 39.92 53.11
CA ARG A 102 7.44 41.08 52.28
C ARG A 102 7.59 42.37 53.11
N PRO A 103 7.84 43.55 52.50
CA PRO A 103 6.71 44.43 52.14
C PRO A 103 6.94 45.28 50.86
N GLY A 104 5.87 45.92 50.37
CA GLY A 104 5.97 47.07 49.47
C GLY A 104 5.02 47.05 48.27
N ARG A 105 3.75 47.38 48.50
CA ARG A 105 2.82 47.77 47.43
C ARG A 105 3.27 49.12 46.85
N ARG A 106 3.54 49.17 45.54
CA ARG A 106 3.41 50.39 44.74
C ARG A 106 2.46 50.13 43.59
N SER A 107 1.35 50.83 43.65
CA SER A 107 0.31 50.93 42.63
C SER A 107 0.88 51.61 41.40
N VAL A 108 0.89 50.91 40.27
CA VAL A 108 1.09 51.54 38.95
C VAL A 108 -0.15 51.25 38.13
N HIS A 109 -0.92 52.30 37.88
CA HIS A 109 -1.97 52.32 36.88
C HIS A 109 -1.33 52.07 35.51
N HIS A 110 -1.58 50.91 34.93
CA HIS A 110 -1.38 50.70 33.49
C HIS A 110 -2.73 50.51 32.82
N ALA A 111 -3.03 51.49 31.97
CA ALA A 111 -4.19 51.58 31.12
C ALA A 111 -4.42 50.25 30.39
N ARG A 112 -5.64 49.73 30.49
CA ARG A 112 -6.15 48.66 29.63
C ARG A 112 -6.28 49.21 28.22
N GLY A 113 -5.17 49.25 27.48
CA GLY A 113 -5.20 49.31 26.03
C GLY A 113 -5.79 48.01 25.52
N ARG A 114 -7.08 48.02 25.14
CA ARG A 114 -7.65 47.02 24.25
C ARG A 114 -6.96 47.15 22.89
N ARG A 115 -5.74 46.65 22.78
CA ARG A 115 -5.16 46.30 21.48
C ARG A 115 -5.90 45.04 21.04
N GLY A 116 -6.95 45.22 20.26
CA GLY A 116 -7.50 44.13 19.47
C GLY A 116 -6.35 43.55 18.66
N ALA A 117 -5.87 42.38 19.05
CA ALA A 117 -4.95 41.61 18.24
C ALA A 117 -5.73 41.29 16.96
N ARG A 118 -5.52 42.09 15.91
CA ARG A 118 -5.91 41.73 14.55
C ARG A 118 -5.07 40.49 14.25
N ARG A 119 -5.56 39.31 14.61
CA ARG A 119 -5.01 38.04 14.16
C ARG A 119 -5.03 38.16 12.64
N SER A 120 -3.85 38.37 12.06
CA SER A 120 -3.65 38.32 10.62
C SER A 120 -4.17 36.96 10.18
N ARG A 121 -5.36 36.93 9.56
CA ARG A 121 -5.95 35.69 9.06
C ARG A 121 -4.92 35.05 8.14
N ARG A 122 -4.52 33.80 8.42
CA ARG A 122 -3.62 33.08 7.52
C ARG A 122 -4.38 32.87 6.22
N ARG A 123 -3.95 33.55 5.14
CA ARG A 123 -4.45 33.30 3.80
C ARG A 123 -3.89 31.97 3.32
N TRP A 124 -4.75 31.14 2.74
CA TRP A 124 -4.34 29.95 2.01
C TRP A 124 -3.50 30.38 0.80
N ARG A 125 -2.40 29.67 0.57
CA ARG A 125 -1.65 29.73 -0.68
C ARG A 125 -2.15 28.60 -1.58
N VAL A 126 -2.41 28.97 -2.84
CA VAL A 126 -2.76 28.08 -3.92
C VAL A 126 -1.53 27.87 -4.77
N ILE A 127 -1.18 26.62 -5.02
CA ILE A 127 -0.12 26.28 -5.96
C ILE A 127 -0.67 25.22 -6.89
N VAL A 128 -0.80 25.59 -8.16
CA VAL A 128 -1.15 24.65 -9.22
C VAL A 128 0.12 23.89 -9.60
N VAL A 129 0.03 22.57 -9.63
CA VAL A 129 1.16 21.70 -9.98
C VAL A 129 0.75 20.72 -11.09
N ASP A 130 1.72 20.46 -11.95
CA ASP A 130 1.65 19.39 -12.94
C ASP A 130 2.22 18.09 -12.35
N GLY A 131 1.74 16.94 -12.82
CA GLY A 131 2.20 15.65 -12.33
C GLY A 131 3.63 15.36 -12.78
N ALA A 132 4.51 15.05 -11.83
CA ALA A 132 5.88 14.62 -12.14
C ALA A 132 5.91 13.13 -12.50
N LEU A 133 6.17 12.81 -13.77
CA LEU A 133 6.20 11.44 -14.26
C LEU A 133 7.38 10.65 -13.66
N ARG A 134 7.10 9.42 -13.23
CA ARG A 134 8.09 8.42 -12.83
C ARG A 134 8.00 7.24 -13.79
N PRO A 135 8.98 7.08 -14.70
CA PRO A 135 8.95 6.04 -15.72
C PRO A 135 9.57 4.73 -15.19
N TYR A 136 9.13 4.26 -14.02
CA TYR A 136 9.64 3.01 -13.46
C TYR A 136 9.27 1.83 -14.36
N ALA A 137 10.18 0.86 -14.48
CA ALA A 137 10.03 -0.26 -15.41
C ALA A 137 8.80 -1.17 -15.14
N TRP A 138 8.15 -1.03 -13.98
CA TRP A 138 6.91 -1.75 -13.66
C TRP A 138 5.64 -1.04 -14.15
N GLY A 139 5.76 0.21 -14.59
CA GLY A 139 4.64 0.99 -15.10
C GLY A 139 4.08 0.45 -16.40
N ARG A 140 2.79 0.70 -16.64
CA ARG A 140 2.14 0.41 -17.92
C ARG A 140 2.74 1.29 -19.01
N ILE A 141 2.97 0.71 -20.20
CA ILE A 141 3.42 1.49 -21.37
C ILE A 141 2.33 2.49 -21.71
N ASP A 142 2.67 3.78 -21.70
CA ASP A 142 1.73 4.89 -21.90
C ASP A 142 0.48 4.85 -20.99
N GLY A 143 0.57 4.17 -19.83
CA GLY A 143 -0.59 3.92 -18.96
C GLY A 143 -1.15 5.16 -18.26
N LEU A 144 -0.43 6.29 -18.29
CA LEU A 144 -0.86 7.56 -17.73
C LEU A 144 -1.03 8.63 -18.82
N SER A 145 -1.09 8.23 -20.10
CA SER A 145 -1.19 9.13 -21.24
C SER A 145 -2.50 9.94 -21.31
N ALA A 146 -3.49 9.58 -20.48
CA ALA A 146 -4.68 10.40 -20.24
C ALA A 146 -4.37 11.70 -19.47
N TRP A 147 -3.23 11.78 -18.78
CA TRP A 147 -2.85 12.89 -17.89
C TRP A 147 -1.49 13.50 -18.21
N THR A 148 -0.69 12.83 -19.03
CA THR A 148 0.63 13.31 -19.47
C THR A 148 0.86 12.92 -20.93
N SER A 149 1.92 13.46 -21.55
CA SER A 149 2.27 13.07 -22.92
C SER A 149 2.69 11.60 -22.98
N ALA A 150 2.30 10.91 -24.06
CA ALA A 150 2.80 9.56 -24.34
C ALA A 150 4.33 9.59 -24.48
N THR A 151 5.00 8.56 -23.97
CA THR A 151 6.45 8.39 -24.04
C THR A 151 6.85 7.15 -24.83
N SER A 152 5.88 6.31 -25.25
CA SER A 152 6.13 4.97 -25.81
C SER A 152 6.91 4.05 -24.87
N GLY A 153 6.94 4.40 -23.58
CA GLY A 153 7.67 3.72 -22.52
C GLY A 153 6.82 3.59 -21.26
N PRO A 154 7.37 2.99 -20.20
CA PRO A 154 6.66 2.84 -18.93
C PRO A 154 6.27 4.18 -18.33
N GLN A 155 5.01 4.29 -17.91
CA GLN A 155 4.48 5.39 -17.12
C GLN A 155 3.91 4.79 -15.84
N ALA A 156 4.68 4.84 -14.76
CA ALA A 156 4.37 4.12 -13.53
C ALA A 156 3.59 4.98 -12.56
N GLU A 157 4.07 6.20 -12.31
CA GLU A 157 3.45 7.13 -11.38
C GLU A 157 3.48 8.56 -11.92
N LEU A 158 2.45 9.36 -11.60
CA LEU A 158 2.50 10.83 -11.69
C LEU A 158 2.38 11.39 -10.28
N TRP A 159 3.38 12.15 -9.83
CA TRP A 159 3.45 12.68 -8.47
C TRP A 159 2.92 14.10 -8.37
N TYR A 160 2.09 14.35 -7.35
CA TYR A 160 1.51 15.64 -7.00
C TYR A 160 1.79 15.94 -5.52
N GLY A 161 2.56 17.01 -5.26
CA GLY A 161 3.15 17.27 -3.93
C GLY A 161 4.63 16.88 -3.89
N ALA A 162 5.34 17.28 -2.83
CA ALA A 162 6.80 17.25 -2.83
C ALA A 162 7.41 16.35 -1.74
N LEU A 163 8.16 15.34 -2.20
CA LEU A 163 9.40 14.87 -1.58
C LEU A 163 10.65 15.61 -2.13
N GLY A 164 10.46 16.73 -2.85
CA GLY A 164 11.54 17.52 -3.47
C GLY A 164 11.69 17.33 -4.98
N ASP A 165 10.74 16.63 -5.60
CA ASP A 165 10.95 15.90 -6.85
C ASP A 165 9.96 16.33 -7.96
N THR A 166 9.02 17.20 -7.58
CA THR A 166 8.06 17.89 -8.43
C THR A 166 8.59 19.32 -8.57
N PRO A 167 9.00 19.78 -9.77
CA PRO A 167 9.57 21.11 -9.96
C PRO A 167 8.67 22.19 -9.36
N ASP A 168 9.26 23.12 -8.61
CA ASP A 168 8.61 24.30 -8.02
C ASP A 168 7.50 24.04 -6.97
N ALA A 169 7.20 22.78 -6.63
CA ALA A 169 6.24 22.44 -5.58
C ALA A 169 6.88 22.58 -4.18
N PRO A 170 6.28 23.31 -3.23
CA PRO A 170 6.80 23.37 -1.87
C PRO A 170 6.59 22.04 -1.16
N ARG A 171 7.31 21.83 -0.04
CA ARG A 171 7.03 20.72 0.89
C ARG A 171 5.54 20.71 1.23
N HIS A 172 4.90 19.57 0.98
CA HIS A 172 3.49 19.31 1.25
C HIS A 172 3.42 18.08 2.16
N PRO A 173 2.54 18.02 3.17
CA PRO A 173 2.51 16.90 4.12
C PRO A 173 2.05 15.57 3.52
N LEU A 174 1.38 15.62 2.36
CA LEU A 174 0.93 14.46 1.62
C LEU A 174 1.60 14.41 0.24
N LEU A 175 1.86 13.20 -0.23
CA LEU A 175 2.14 12.93 -1.64
C LEU A 175 0.91 12.21 -2.22
N THR A 176 0.35 12.78 -3.29
CA THR A 176 -0.75 12.17 -4.04
C THR A 176 -0.20 11.72 -5.38
N LYS A 177 -0.60 10.54 -5.85
CA LYS A 177 -0.13 9.97 -7.11
C LYS A 177 -1.27 9.40 -7.92
N LEU A 178 -1.13 9.45 -9.25
CA LEU A 178 -1.75 8.44 -10.12
C LEU A 178 -0.74 7.31 -10.28
N LEU A 179 -1.15 6.07 -10.03
CA LEU A 179 -0.31 4.87 -10.08
C LEU A 179 -0.88 3.86 -11.08
N ALA A 180 -0.09 3.46 -12.06
CA ALA A 180 -0.45 2.52 -13.12
C ALA A 180 0.47 1.28 -13.10
N ALA A 181 0.11 0.29 -12.29
CA ALA A 181 0.85 -0.97 -12.17
C ALA A 181 0.53 -1.89 -13.35
N ALA A 182 1.57 -2.36 -14.06
CA ALA A 182 1.48 -3.37 -15.11
C ALA A 182 1.98 -4.75 -14.66
N ARG A 183 2.66 -4.79 -13.51
CA ARG A 183 3.26 -5.99 -12.93
C ARG A 183 3.43 -5.80 -11.42
N PRO A 184 3.66 -6.89 -10.68
CA PRO A 184 3.77 -6.81 -9.23
C PRO A 184 4.95 -5.96 -8.81
N LEU A 185 4.72 -5.06 -7.85
CA LEU A 185 5.75 -4.24 -7.23
C LEU A 185 6.54 -5.08 -6.20
N SER A 186 7.55 -4.47 -5.58
CA SER A 186 8.24 -5.12 -4.47
C SER A 186 7.28 -5.37 -3.30
N ILE A 187 7.52 -6.43 -2.53
CA ILE A 187 6.87 -6.60 -1.22
C ILE A 187 7.50 -5.61 -0.26
N GLN A 188 6.65 -4.82 0.37
CA GLN A 188 7.02 -3.65 1.16
C GLN A 188 6.47 -3.75 2.57
N VAL A 189 7.19 -3.13 3.50
CA VAL A 189 6.71 -2.77 4.82
C VAL A 189 7.25 -1.38 5.15
N HIS A 190 6.38 -0.52 5.69
CA HIS A 190 6.75 0.82 6.10
C HIS A 190 7.06 0.78 7.60
N PRO A 191 8.25 1.22 8.05
CA PRO A 191 8.57 1.22 9.46
C PRO A 191 7.65 2.18 10.24
N PRO A 192 7.11 1.76 11.39
CA PRO A 192 6.36 2.65 12.27
C PRO A 192 7.27 3.76 12.82
N GLY A 193 6.68 4.86 13.28
CA GLY A 193 7.40 6.08 13.65
C GLY A 193 8.44 5.89 14.76
N ASP A 194 8.20 5.00 15.70
CA ASP A 194 9.15 4.63 16.75
C ASP A 194 10.39 3.90 16.19
N LEU A 195 10.18 2.95 15.27
CA LEU A 195 11.26 2.28 14.56
C LEU A 195 12.00 3.25 13.63
N VAL A 196 11.31 4.16 12.96
CA VAL A 196 11.94 5.24 12.17
C VAL A 196 12.87 6.06 13.06
N ALA A 197 12.44 6.46 14.25
CA ALA A 197 13.26 7.23 15.19
C ALA A 197 14.51 6.45 15.63
N VAL A 198 14.37 5.15 15.92
CA VAL A 198 15.49 4.27 16.29
C VAL A 198 16.48 4.15 15.13
N LEU A 199 16.02 3.75 13.95
CA LEU A 199 16.85 3.54 12.76
C LEU A 199 17.54 4.83 12.30
N TRP A 200 16.87 5.97 12.43
CA TRP A 200 17.44 7.27 12.10
C TRP A 200 18.55 7.71 13.07
N SER A 201 18.38 7.38 14.36
CA SER A 201 19.33 7.76 15.42
C SER A 201 20.61 6.92 15.46
N ASP A 202 20.59 5.70 14.90
CA ASP A 202 21.78 4.86 14.80
C ASP A 202 22.82 5.53 13.88
N ALA A 203 24.08 5.52 14.32
CA ALA A 203 25.16 6.38 13.81
C ALA A 203 25.55 6.02 12.36
N GLY A 204 24.73 6.48 11.41
CA GLY A 204 24.87 6.20 9.99
C GLY A 204 23.64 6.51 9.12
N HIS A 205 22.72 7.40 9.53
CA HIS A 205 21.46 7.68 8.80
C HIS A 205 20.65 6.40 8.50
N GLY A 206 20.66 5.42 9.42
CA GLY A 206 20.12 4.09 9.14
C GLY A 206 20.75 3.43 7.90
N ARG A 207 22.06 3.55 7.66
CA ARG A 207 22.79 2.97 6.51
C ARG A 207 22.22 3.31 5.12
N GLY A 208 21.50 4.42 4.97
CA GLY A 208 20.79 4.76 3.73
C GLY A 208 19.54 3.89 3.47
N LEU A 209 19.02 3.24 4.52
CA LEU A 209 17.76 2.47 4.49
C LEU A 209 16.53 3.38 4.55
N LEU A 210 16.64 4.50 5.28
CA LEU A 210 15.60 5.52 5.38
C LEU A 210 16.00 6.76 4.58
N VAL A 211 15.02 7.36 3.95
CA VAL A 211 15.16 8.61 3.18
C VAL A 211 14.73 9.82 4.00
N ASP A 212 13.87 9.63 5.01
CA ASP A 212 13.36 10.69 5.88
C ASP A 212 12.96 10.15 7.28
N GLN A 213 12.55 11.06 8.17
CA GLN A 213 12.15 10.77 9.56
C GLN A 213 10.62 10.62 9.72
N VAL A 214 9.89 10.39 8.62
CA VAL A 214 8.43 10.36 8.61
C VAL A 214 7.95 8.91 8.52
N GLU A 215 6.96 8.57 9.33
CA GLU A 215 6.22 7.32 9.19
C GLU A 215 5.40 7.36 7.90
N LYS A 216 5.55 6.32 7.06
CA LYS A 216 4.79 6.21 5.82
C LYS A 216 3.50 5.44 6.05
N ASN A 217 2.36 6.12 5.83
CA ASN A 217 1.02 5.52 5.74
C ASN A 217 0.46 5.81 4.35
N GLU A 218 -0.28 4.87 3.77
CA GLU A 218 -0.81 5.02 2.40
C GLU A 218 -2.26 4.53 2.25
N LEU A 219 -2.97 5.12 1.30
CA LEU A 219 -4.32 4.75 0.89
C LEU A 219 -4.40 4.78 -0.63
N LEU A 220 -4.85 3.69 -1.22
CA LEU A 220 -5.09 3.59 -2.66
C LEU A 220 -6.59 3.59 -2.94
N VAL A 221 -7.07 4.51 -3.78
CA VAL A 221 -8.42 4.48 -4.36
C VAL A 221 -8.33 3.93 -5.78
N ALA A 222 -9.02 2.84 -6.07
CA ALA A 222 -9.02 2.20 -7.38
C ALA A 222 -9.76 3.06 -8.43
N LEU A 223 -9.14 3.28 -9.59
CA LEU A 223 -9.77 3.91 -10.76
C LEU A 223 -10.21 2.87 -11.80
N GLU A 224 -9.50 1.74 -11.84
CA GLU A 224 -9.79 0.51 -12.57
C GLU A 224 -9.73 -0.66 -11.58
N PRO A 225 -10.17 -1.89 -11.94
CA PRO A 225 -9.90 -3.07 -11.12
C PRO A 225 -8.42 -3.12 -10.70
N PHE A 226 -8.19 -3.26 -9.39
CA PHE A 226 -6.87 -3.18 -8.80
C PHE A 226 -6.64 -4.36 -7.85
N THR A 227 -5.61 -5.14 -8.13
CA THR A 227 -5.20 -6.28 -7.32
C THR A 227 -4.04 -5.88 -6.41
N SER A 228 -4.12 -6.24 -5.14
CA SER A 228 -3.06 -6.06 -4.15
C SER A 228 -2.90 -7.29 -3.27
N PHE A 229 -1.70 -7.50 -2.76
CA PHE A 229 -1.47 -8.31 -1.57
C PHE A 229 -1.28 -7.38 -0.38
N ALA A 230 -1.95 -7.63 0.74
CA ALA A 230 -1.77 -6.84 1.96
C ALA A 230 -2.24 -7.61 3.18
N GLY A 231 -1.49 -7.52 4.29
CA GLY A 231 -1.78 -8.27 5.50
C GLY A 231 -1.54 -9.77 5.33
N PHE A 232 -1.57 -10.50 6.44
CA PHE A 232 -1.28 -11.93 6.44
C PHE A 232 -2.54 -12.74 6.19
N ARG A 233 -2.45 -13.75 5.33
CA ARG A 233 -3.56 -14.70 5.17
C ARG A 233 -3.61 -15.67 6.35
N ASP A 234 -4.69 -16.44 6.41
CA ASP A 234 -4.88 -17.49 7.41
C ASP A 234 -3.63 -18.38 7.57
N PRO A 235 -3.09 -18.51 8.81
CA PRO A 235 -1.88 -19.29 9.06
C PRO A 235 -2.04 -20.78 8.71
N ALA A 236 -3.23 -21.36 8.85
CA ALA A 236 -3.45 -22.77 8.52
C ALA A 236 -3.44 -22.99 7.00
N LEU A 237 -4.01 -22.09 6.21
CA LEU A 237 -3.90 -22.08 4.75
C LEU A 237 -2.43 -21.89 4.32
N THR A 238 -1.72 -20.95 4.93
CA THR A 238 -0.28 -20.75 4.68
C THR A 238 0.50 -22.04 4.93
N ALA A 239 0.29 -22.69 6.08
CA ALA A 239 0.93 -23.95 6.41
C ALA A 239 0.62 -25.06 5.39
N ARG A 240 -0.63 -25.17 4.93
CA ARG A 240 -1.03 -26.15 3.90
C ARG A 240 -0.32 -25.91 2.56
N ILE A 241 -0.22 -24.66 2.13
CA ILE A 241 0.51 -24.28 0.92
C ILE A 241 1.98 -24.67 1.08
N MET A 242 2.64 -24.24 2.16
CA MET A 242 4.07 -24.54 2.39
C MET A 242 4.33 -26.05 2.48
N GLN A 243 3.42 -26.81 3.08
CA GLN A 243 3.51 -28.27 3.15
C GLN A 243 3.42 -28.90 1.75
N GLY A 244 2.47 -28.46 0.92
CA GLY A 244 2.33 -28.92 -0.47
C GLY A 244 3.56 -28.61 -1.32
N MET A 245 4.20 -27.46 -1.07
CA MET A 245 5.44 -27.05 -1.73
C MET A 245 6.68 -27.86 -1.28
N GLY A 246 6.54 -28.76 -0.31
CA GLY A 246 7.65 -29.52 0.26
C GLY A 246 8.42 -28.79 1.36
N LEU A 247 8.01 -27.58 1.72
CA LEU A 247 8.66 -26.72 2.71
C LEU A 247 8.18 -27.05 4.13
N THR A 248 8.34 -28.30 4.55
CA THR A 248 7.78 -28.85 5.80
C THR A 248 8.17 -28.02 7.04
N ARG A 249 9.43 -27.55 7.11
CA ARG A 249 9.87 -26.72 8.23
C ARG A 249 9.16 -25.37 8.27
N VAL A 250 8.97 -24.73 7.12
CA VAL A 250 8.24 -23.46 7.00
C VAL A 250 6.77 -23.67 7.35
N ALA A 251 6.16 -24.77 6.89
CA ALA A 251 4.77 -25.12 7.21
C ALA A 251 4.54 -25.26 8.73
N GLN A 252 5.47 -25.87 9.46
CA GLN A 252 5.40 -25.99 10.91
C GLN A 252 5.44 -24.63 11.61
N ILE A 253 6.33 -23.73 11.16
CA ILE A 253 6.41 -22.36 11.72
C ILE A 253 5.10 -21.61 11.44
N ALA A 254 4.62 -21.65 10.19
CA ALA A 254 3.38 -21.01 9.78
C ALA A 254 2.17 -21.52 10.58
N SER A 255 2.10 -22.83 10.87
CA SER A 255 1.01 -23.39 11.68
C SER A 255 0.95 -22.87 13.12
N GLY A 256 2.08 -22.36 13.63
CA GLY A 256 2.15 -21.70 14.93
C GLY A 256 1.71 -20.23 14.91
N GLY A 257 1.38 -19.66 13.75
CA GLY A 257 0.98 -18.27 13.60
C GLY A 257 2.12 -17.24 13.67
N ASP A 258 3.38 -17.70 13.67
CA ASP A 258 4.55 -16.80 13.69
C ASP A 258 4.91 -16.38 12.26
N PHE A 259 4.29 -15.29 11.80
CA PHE A 259 4.54 -14.76 10.46
C PHE A 259 5.99 -14.31 10.27
N VAL A 260 6.57 -13.60 11.26
CA VAL A 260 7.93 -13.07 11.16
C VAL A 260 8.93 -14.20 10.99
N ALA A 261 8.82 -15.27 11.77
CA ALA A 261 9.65 -16.46 11.62
C ALA A 261 9.37 -17.20 10.30
N THR A 262 8.12 -17.20 9.82
CA THR A 262 7.75 -17.81 8.53
C THR A 262 8.45 -17.10 7.38
N VAL A 263 8.37 -15.77 7.31
CA VAL A 263 9.06 -14.99 6.26
C VAL A 263 10.56 -15.10 6.38
N HIS A 264 11.11 -15.01 7.60
CA HIS A 264 12.54 -15.21 7.80
C HIS A 264 13.01 -16.56 7.26
N ALA A 265 12.26 -17.65 7.52
CA ALA A 265 12.57 -18.97 7.01
C ALA A 265 12.47 -19.05 5.48
N LEU A 266 11.46 -18.43 4.87
CA LEU A 266 11.31 -18.36 3.40
C LEU A 266 12.48 -17.61 2.74
N LEU A 267 12.88 -16.48 3.31
CA LEU A 267 14.00 -15.69 2.80
C LEU A 267 15.36 -16.38 3.00
N ALA A 268 15.44 -17.37 3.89
CA ALA A 268 16.64 -18.16 4.15
C ALA A 268 16.75 -19.43 3.30
N LEU A 269 15.74 -19.79 2.50
CA LEU A 269 15.77 -20.99 1.66
C LEU A 269 16.95 -20.97 0.68
N SER A 270 17.51 -22.14 0.37
CA SER A 270 18.47 -22.30 -0.72
C SER A 270 17.80 -22.15 -2.09
N GLU A 271 18.59 -21.90 -3.13
CA GLU A 271 18.06 -21.83 -4.51
C GLU A 271 17.40 -23.16 -4.93
N VAL A 272 17.96 -24.29 -4.51
CA VAL A 272 17.41 -25.62 -4.80
C VAL A 272 16.02 -25.80 -4.18
N GLU A 273 15.84 -25.40 -2.92
CA GLU A 273 14.53 -25.46 -2.25
C GLU A 273 13.50 -24.56 -2.93
N VAL A 274 13.90 -23.35 -3.36
CA VAL A 274 13.03 -22.44 -4.10
C VAL A 274 12.63 -23.06 -5.44
N ASP A 275 13.57 -23.63 -6.20
CA ASP A 275 13.30 -24.27 -7.48
C ASP A 275 12.35 -25.47 -7.36
N GLU A 276 12.52 -26.27 -6.30
CA GLU A 276 11.64 -27.40 -5.99
C GLU A 276 10.23 -26.94 -5.63
N ALA A 277 10.12 -25.90 -4.81
CA ALA A 277 8.85 -25.30 -4.44
C ALA A 277 8.13 -24.77 -5.68
N PHE A 278 8.79 -23.96 -6.51
CA PHE A 278 8.21 -23.39 -7.74
C PHE A 278 7.72 -24.44 -8.74
N ARG A 279 8.39 -25.60 -8.82
CA ARG A 279 7.94 -26.73 -9.66
C ARG A 279 6.60 -27.29 -9.22
N ARG A 280 6.25 -27.18 -7.93
CA ARG A 280 4.99 -27.67 -7.35
C ARG A 280 3.91 -26.58 -7.26
N LEU A 281 4.25 -25.31 -7.54
CA LEU A 281 3.39 -24.16 -7.25
C LEU A 281 1.96 -24.34 -7.76
N SER A 282 1.80 -24.52 -9.07
CA SER A 282 0.49 -24.57 -9.70
C SER A 282 -0.37 -25.71 -9.13
N ASP A 283 0.20 -26.92 -9.03
CA ASP A 283 -0.50 -28.09 -8.48
C ASP A 283 -0.95 -27.89 -7.04
N VAL A 284 -0.18 -27.14 -6.25
CA VAL A 284 -0.49 -26.83 -4.84
C VAL A 284 -1.56 -25.75 -4.73
N ILE A 285 -1.48 -24.65 -5.49
CA ILE A 285 -2.41 -23.53 -5.34
C ILE A 285 -3.76 -23.79 -6.00
N HIS A 286 -3.83 -24.59 -7.07
CA HIS A 286 -5.06 -24.88 -7.80
C HIS A 286 -6.23 -25.38 -6.94
N PRO A 287 -6.04 -26.38 -6.04
CA PRO A 287 -7.09 -26.86 -5.17
C PRO A 287 -7.29 -26.02 -3.89
N LEU A 288 -6.41 -25.05 -3.61
CA LEU A 288 -6.40 -24.31 -2.35
C LEU A 288 -6.92 -22.88 -2.46
N LEU A 289 -6.68 -22.23 -3.59
CA LEU A 289 -6.93 -20.81 -3.81
C LEU A 289 -8.00 -20.61 -4.88
N ASP A 290 -8.70 -19.48 -4.83
CA ASP A 290 -9.68 -19.12 -5.86
C ASP A 290 -9.04 -18.67 -7.19
N ALA A 291 -9.85 -18.36 -8.21
CA ALA A 291 -9.35 -18.00 -9.52
C ALA A 291 -8.54 -16.68 -9.54
N ASN A 292 -8.92 -15.71 -8.72
CA ASN A 292 -8.28 -14.39 -8.67
C ASN A 292 -6.94 -14.50 -7.96
N GLU A 293 -6.92 -15.16 -6.79
CA GLU A 293 -5.69 -15.44 -6.05
C GLU A 293 -4.66 -16.19 -6.91
N ARG A 294 -5.10 -17.25 -7.62
CA ARG A 294 -4.21 -18.00 -8.52
C ARG A 294 -3.64 -17.13 -9.62
N SER A 295 -4.47 -16.29 -10.23
CA SER A 295 -4.04 -15.40 -11.32
C SER A 295 -3.01 -14.38 -10.83
N ALA A 296 -3.21 -13.80 -9.65
CA ALA A 296 -2.28 -12.85 -9.04
C ALA A 296 -0.93 -13.52 -8.70
N ILE A 297 -0.96 -14.72 -8.11
CA ILE A 297 0.26 -15.48 -7.75
C ILE A 297 1.02 -15.95 -8.99
N GLU A 298 0.35 -16.43 -10.03
CA GLU A 298 1.01 -16.84 -11.28
C GLU A 298 1.62 -15.62 -12.01
N LEU A 299 0.99 -14.44 -11.92
CA LEU A 299 1.58 -13.20 -12.42
C LEU A 299 2.89 -12.85 -11.67
N VAL A 300 2.92 -13.02 -10.35
CA VAL A 300 4.13 -12.84 -9.54
C VAL A 300 5.22 -13.81 -9.95
N ARG A 301 4.89 -15.10 -10.10
CA ARG A 301 5.84 -16.11 -10.58
C ARG A 301 6.39 -15.78 -11.97
N ALA A 302 5.56 -15.28 -12.87
CA ALA A 302 5.98 -14.95 -14.24
C ALA A 302 7.01 -13.82 -14.27
N TRP A 303 6.86 -12.82 -13.39
CA TRP A 303 7.77 -11.67 -13.33
C TRP A 303 8.99 -11.89 -12.42
N TYR A 304 8.84 -12.70 -11.38
CA TYR A 304 9.86 -12.96 -10.37
C TYR A 304 10.10 -14.46 -10.19
N PRO A 305 10.50 -15.18 -11.26
CA PRO A 305 10.80 -16.59 -11.16
C PRO A 305 11.99 -16.78 -10.22
N HIS A 306 11.90 -17.76 -9.32
CA HIS A 306 12.95 -18.09 -8.34
C HIS A 306 13.23 -17.01 -7.28
N ASP A 307 12.42 -15.94 -7.22
CA ASP A 307 12.51 -14.96 -6.14
C ASP A 307 11.84 -15.52 -4.87
N ARG A 308 12.55 -15.49 -3.74
CA ARG A 308 12.00 -15.94 -2.44
C ARG A 308 10.79 -15.11 -2.02
N GLY A 309 10.71 -13.85 -2.46
CA GLY A 309 9.56 -12.97 -2.30
C GLY A 309 8.29 -13.50 -2.94
N ALA A 310 8.36 -14.31 -4.00
CA ALA A 310 7.17 -14.94 -4.56
C ALA A 310 6.57 -15.97 -3.60
N LEU A 311 7.42 -16.64 -2.79
CA LEU A 311 6.95 -17.52 -1.72
C LEU A 311 6.43 -16.71 -0.53
N VAL A 312 7.00 -15.53 -0.24
CA VAL A 312 6.44 -14.60 0.76
C VAL A 312 5.07 -14.08 0.34
N ALA A 313 4.83 -13.83 -0.95
CA ALA A 313 3.52 -13.41 -1.46
C ALA A 313 2.41 -14.45 -1.17
N LEU A 314 2.74 -15.74 -1.12
CA LEU A 314 1.81 -16.81 -0.74
C LEU A 314 1.38 -16.75 0.73
N CYS A 315 2.06 -15.96 1.57
CA CYS A 315 1.68 -15.71 2.95
C CYS A 315 0.77 -14.49 3.11
N LEU A 316 0.56 -13.69 2.06
CA LEU A 316 -0.22 -12.45 2.12
C LEU A 316 -1.65 -12.66 1.61
N ALA A 317 -2.63 -11.96 2.17
CA ALA A 317 -4.00 -11.99 1.67
C ALA A 317 -4.11 -11.21 0.35
N VAL A 318 -4.91 -11.71 -0.60
CA VAL A 318 -5.17 -11.04 -1.89
C VAL A 318 -6.45 -10.21 -1.77
N HIS A 319 -6.37 -8.97 -2.21
CA HIS A 319 -7.46 -8.01 -2.23
C HIS A 319 -7.70 -7.54 -3.66
N GLU A 320 -8.95 -7.69 -4.12
CA GLU A 320 -9.42 -7.15 -5.39
C GLU A 320 -10.30 -5.93 -5.10
N LEU A 321 -9.88 -4.78 -5.62
CA LEU A 321 -10.59 -3.51 -5.50
C LEU A 321 -11.31 -3.23 -6.82
N GLU A 322 -12.61 -3.02 -6.75
CA GLU A 322 -13.39 -2.49 -7.86
C GLU A 322 -13.17 -0.98 -8.00
N PRO A 323 -13.43 -0.38 -9.17
CA PRO A 323 -13.35 1.08 -9.33
C PRO A 323 -14.17 1.82 -8.27
N GLY A 324 -13.51 2.70 -7.51
CA GLY A 324 -14.09 3.44 -6.39
C GLY A 324 -13.93 2.78 -5.02
N ASP A 325 -13.52 1.52 -4.93
CA ASP A 325 -13.04 0.94 -3.68
C ASP A 325 -11.70 1.57 -3.29
N ALA A 326 -11.37 1.50 -2.01
CA ALA A 326 -10.06 1.89 -1.52
C ALA A 326 -9.51 0.91 -0.49
N MET A 327 -8.19 0.93 -0.32
CA MET A 327 -7.48 0.20 0.71
C MET A 327 -6.50 1.13 1.42
N TYR A 328 -6.64 1.24 2.73
CA TYR A 328 -5.66 1.90 3.59
C TYR A 328 -4.68 0.87 4.14
N VAL A 329 -3.40 1.20 4.07
CA VAL A 329 -2.29 0.38 4.56
C VAL A 329 -1.52 1.20 5.61
N PRO A 330 -1.70 0.90 6.91
CA PRO A 330 -0.93 1.54 7.96
C PRO A 330 0.53 1.08 7.93
N ALA A 331 1.40 1.85 8.60
CA ALA A 331 2.77 1.42 8.84
C ALA A 331 2.81 0.04 9.54
N GLY A 332 3.81 -0.77 9.19
CA GLY A 332 4.00 -2.13 9.68
C GLY A 332 3.25 -3.23 8.93
N VAL A 333 2.25 -2.88 8.10
CA VAL A 333 1.54 -3.86 7.27
C VAL A 333 2.36 -4.21 6.03
N VAL A 334 2.60 -5.51 5.84
CA VAL A 334 3.28 -6.03 4.65
C VAL A 334 2.32 -6.03 3.47
N HIS A 335 2.74 -5.43 2.36
CA HIS A 335 1.88 -5.29 1.18
C HIS A 335 2.67 -5.25 -0.14
N CYS A 336 1.95 -5.42 -1.25
CA CYS A 336 2.45 -5.39 -2.62
C CYS A 336 1.31 -5.08 -3.60
N TYR A 337 1.39 -3.97 -4.32
CA TYR A 337 0.49 -3.72 -5.45
C TYR A 337 0.85 -4.61 -6.64
N VAL A 338 -0.15 -5.29 -7.20
CA VAL A 338 0.05 -6.35 -8.19
C VAL A 338 -0.21 -5.83 -9.61
N ASN A 339 -1.39 -5.28 -9.85
CA ASN A 339 -1.81 -4.78 -11.15
C ASN A 339 -3.04 -3.89 -11.01
N GLY A 340 -3.09 -2.76 -11.71
CA GLY A 340 -4.24 -1.85 -11.65
C GLY A 340 -3.88 -0.39 -11.93
N LEU A 341 -4.91 0.45 -11.91
CA LEU A 341 -4.78 1.91 -11.98
C LEU A 341 -5.52 2.53 -10.78
N GLY A 342 -4.87 3.41 -10.04
CA GLY A 342 -5.44 4.02 -8.84
C GLY A 342 -4.87 5.40 -8.53
N VAL A 343 -5.54 6.09 -7.61
CA VAL A 343 -4.99 7.27 -6.92
C VAL A 343 -4.42 6.82 -5.59
N GLU A 344 -3.11 6.97 -5.39
CA GLU A 344 -2.44 6.72 -4.11
C GLU A 344 -2.30 8.04 -3.35
N VAL A 345 -2.66 8.04 -2.06
CA VAL A 345 -2.42 9.14 -1.13
C VAL A 345 -1.59 8.60 0.01
N MET A 346 -0.51 9.30 0.34
CA MET A 346 0.39 8.88 1.40
C MET A 346 0.92 10.08 2.17
N THR A 347 1.38 9.85 3.40
CA THR A 347 2.25 10.82 4.07
C THR A 347 3.47 11.09 3.20
N ALA A 348 4.01 12.31 3.25
CA ALA A 348 5.18 12.69 2.46
C ALA A 348 6.47 12.03 3.00
N SER A 349 6.59 10.72 2.78
CA SER A 349 7.73 9.87 3.11
C SER A 349 8.00 8.86 1.99
N ASP A 350 9.25 8.50 1.70
CA ASP A 350 9.55 7.37 0.80
C ASP A 350 10.33 6.25 1.52
N ASN A 351 10.07 6.11 2.82
CA ASN A 351 10.64 5.04 3.64
C ASN A 351 10.03 3.67 3.27
N VAL A 352 10.82 2.83 2.61
CA VAL A 352 10.40 1.51 2.14
C VAL A 352 11.43 0.44 2.48
N LEU A 353 11.06 -0.48 3.38
CA LEU A 353 11.79 -1.72 3.63
C LEU A 353 11.16 -2.85 2.80
N ARG A 354 11.98 -3.78 2.31
CA ARG A 354 11.56 -4.78 1.30
C ARG A 354 11.73 -6.20 1.81
N LEU A 355 10.77 -7.06 1.44
CA LEU A 355 10.74 -8.49 1.77
C LEU A 355 10.71 -9.39 0.51
N GLY A 356 11.03 -8.83 -0.66
CA GLY A 356 11.19 -9.60 -1.90
C GLY A 356 10.57 -8.92 -3.13
N LEU A 357 10.52 -9.66 -4.24
CA LEU A 357 10.06 -9.16 -5.54
C LEU A 357 10.84 -7.92 -6.00
N THR A 358 12.16 -7.96 -5.82
CA THR A 358 13.03 -6.80 -6.07
C THR A 358 14.47 -7.22 -6.28
N GLY A 359 15.17 -6.50 -7.16
CA GLY A 359 16.64 -6.59 -7.27
C GLY A 359 17.38 -5.70 -6.27
N LYS A 360 16.68 -4.93 -5.44
CA LYS A 360 17.27 -4.05 -4.41
C LYS A 360 17.59 -4.85 -3.15
N GLN A 361 18.48 -4.31 -2.32
CA GLN A 361 18.85 -4.92 -1.04
C GLN A 361 17.64 -5.13 -0.12
N LEU A 362 17.54 -6.33 0.44
CA LEU A 362 16.58 -6.70 1.48
C LEU A 362 17.28 -6.48 2.83
N ALA A 363 17.00 -5.37 3.49
CA ALA A 363 17.43 -5.14 4.87
C ALA A 363 16.54 -5.97 5.81
N VAL A 364 16.71 -7.31 5.75
CA VAL A 364 15.77 -8.28 6.32
C VAL A 364 15.55 -8.08 7.82
N PRO A 365 16.59 -7.89 8.67
CA PRO A 365 16.36 -7.68 10.09
C PRO A 365 15.47 -6.46 10.38
N GLU A 366 15.74 -5.34 9.72
CA GLU A 366 14.98 -4.11 9.88
C GLU A 366 13.56 -4.23 9.31
N ALA A 367 13.42 -4.87 8.14
CA ALA A 367 12.12 -5.12 7.52
C ALA A 367 11.23 -6.01 8.40
N LEU A 368 11.79 -7.06 9.00
CA LEU A 368 11.06 -7.93 9.93
C LEU A 368 10.74 -7.22 11.25
N ALA A 369 11.62 -6.35 11.74
CA ALA A 369 11.36 -5.54 12.93
C ALA A 369 10.25 -4.49 12.70
N ALA A 370 10.00 -4.09 11.45
CA ALA A 370 8.94 -3.17 11.10
C ALA A 370 7.55 -3.82 11.08
N VAL A 371 7.46 -5.15 10.95
CA VAL A 371 6.18 -5.84 10.81
C VAL A 371 5.34 -5.70 12.08
N SER A 372 4.10 -5.23 11.93
CA SER A 372 3.10 -5.20 12.99
C SER A 372 2.06 -6.31 12.81
N GLY A 373 1.15 -6.45 13.79
CA GLY A 373 -0.01 -7.33 13.71
C GLY A 373 -1.27 -6.62 13.19
N ASP A 374 -1.12 -5.41 12.65
CA ASP A 374 -2.23 -4.66 12.07
C ASP A 374 -2.62 -5.25 10.71
N GLU A 375 -3.84 -4.92 10.26
CA GLU A 375 -4.39 -5.37 8.99
C GLU A 375 -4.70 -4.17 8.09
N PRO A 376 -4.68 -4.34 6.75
CA PRO A 376 -5.17 -3.32 5.85
C PRO A 376 -6.66 -3.08 6.07
N VAL A 377 -7.11 -1.84 5.84
CA VAL A 377 -8.52 -1.47 5.96
C VAL A 377 -9.11 -1.30 4.57
N LEU A 378 -10.01 -2.20 4.19
CA LEU A 378 -10.81 -2.07 2.97
C LEU A 378 -11.93 -1.07 3.19
N LEU A 379 -12.01 -0.07 2.31
CA LEU A 379 -12.95 1.03 2.37
C LEU A 379 -13.81 1.01 1.11
N ARG A 380 -15.12 0.93 1.30
CA ARG A 380 -16.09 1.14 0.23
C ARG A 380 -16.50 2.61 0.21
N PRO A 381 -16.81 3.19 -0.97
CA PRO A 381 -17.23 4.58 -1.06
C PRO A 381 -18.48 4.81 -0.19
N THR A 382 -18.41 5.77 0.72
CA THR A 382 -19.56 6.19 1.54
C THR A 382 -19.93 7.64 1.24
N GLY A 383 -21.22 7.91 1.03
CA GLY A 383 -21.73 9.26 0.78
C GLY A 383 -22.87 9.30 -0.26
N ASP A 384 -23.44 10.48 -0.46
CA ASP A 384 -24.53 10.77 -1.38
C ASP A 384 -24.16 11.87 -2.38
N GLY A 385 -24.99 12.07 -3.41
CA GLY A 385 -24.87 13.22 -4.32
C GLY A 385 -23.53 13.34 -5.06
N GLY A 386 -22.82 12.23 -5.30
CA GLY A 386 -21.52 12.24 -5.97
C GLY A 386 -20.32 12.53 -5.07
N VAL A 387 -20.50 12.55 -3.74
CA VAL A 387 -19.41 12.65 -2.77
C VAL A 387 -19.15 11.27 -2.17
N SER A 388 -17.89 10.84 -2.16
CA SER A 388 -17.46 9.59 -1.50
C SER A 388 -16.31 9.88 -0.55
N THR A 389 -16.47 9.50 0.72
CA THR A 389 -15.48 9.72 1.77
C THR A 389 -14.81 8.41 2.16
N TYR A 390 -13.48 8.43 2.22
CA TYR A 390 -12.63 7.31 2.63
C TYR A 390 -11.88 7.71 3.91
N PHE A 391 -12.38 7.20 5.02
CA PHE A 391 -11.82 7.42 6.34
C PHE A 391 -11.42 6.07 6.93
N ALA A 392 -10.14 5.91 7.26
CA ALA A 392 -9.62 4.80 8.04
C ALA A 392 -9.24 5.30 9.44
N PRO A 393 -9.71 4.65 10.52
CA PRO A 393 -9.27 4.97 11.87
C PRO A 393 -7.74 4.95 11.98
N GLY A 394 -7.15 6.01 12.54
CA GLY A 394 -5.70 6.14 12.71
C GLY A 394 -4.96 6.67 11.47
N ALA A 395 -5.61 6.81 10.30
CA ALA A 395 -4.98 7.43 9.14
C ALA A 395 -4.69 8.92 9.40
N PRO A 396 -3.49 9.43 9.07
CA PRO A 396 -3.13 10.84 9.26
C PRO A 396 -3.71 11.76 8.17
N PHE A 397 -4.70 11.28 7.41
CA PHE A 397 -5.36 12.01 6.33
C PHE A 397 -6.76 11.47 6.06
N LEU A 398 -7.58 12.28 5.36
CA LEU A 398 -8.87 11.90 4.79
C LEU A 398 -8.79 12.00 3.27
N VAL A 399 -9.43 11.07 2.57
CA VAL A 399 -9.59 11.15 1.12
C VAL A 399 -11.08 11.29 0.78
N VAL A 400 -11.39 12.23 -0.10
CA VAL A 400 -12.74 12.47 -0.63
C VAL A 400 -12.69 12.42 -2.14
N ALA A 401 -13.54 11.61 -2.76
CA ALA A 401 -13.77 11.63 -4.21
C ALA A 401 -15.08 12.37 -4.52
N LEU A 402 -15.05 13.23 -5.52
CA LEU A 402 -16.18 14.04 -6.00
C LEU A 402 -16.47 13.68 -7.46
N ARG A 403 -17.75 13.54 -7.80
CA ARG A 403 -18.26 13.25 -9.15
C ARG A 403 -19.17 14.36 -9.64
N ASP A 404 -19.08 14.67 -10.93
CA ASP A 404 -20.01 15.48 -11.74
C ASP A 404 -21.04 16.31 -10.95
N GLY A 405 -20.74 17.59 -10.72
CA GLY A 405 -21.59 18.55 -10.02
C GLY A 405 -21.49 18.50 -8.48
N ALA A 406 -20.86 17.47 -7.92
CA ALA A 406 -20.61 17.37 -6.48
C ALA A 406 -19.62 18.45 -6.02
N SER A 407 -19.77 18.83 -4.76
CA SER A 407 -18.89 19.80 -4.11
C SER A 407 -18.57 19.39 -2.69
N TRP A 408 -17.42 19.80 -2.20
CA TRP A 408 -17.02 19.56 -0.83
C TRP A 408 -16.14 20.68 -0.29
N THR A 409 -16.21 20.92 1.01
CA THR A 409 -15.52 22.03 1.66
C THR A 409 -14.32 21.52 2.45
N VAL A 410 -13.13 22.02 2.13
CA VAL A 410 -11.89 21.67 2.83
C VAL A 410 -11.93 22.24 4.26
N PRO A 411 -11.71 21.41 5.30
CA PRO A 411 -11.68 21.88 6.68
C PRO A 411 -10.62 22.96 6.91
N PRO A 412 -10.89 23.97 7.76
CA PRO A 412 -9.90 24.98 8.07
C PRO A 412 -8.68 24.36 8.76
N HIS A 413 -7.55 25.04 8.67
CA HIS A 413 -6.26 24.64 9.26
C HIS A 413 -5.63 23.35 8.73
N THR A 414 -6.19 22.76 7.67
CA THR A 414 -5.64 21.58 6.99
C THR A 414 -4.86 21.94 5.73
N SER A 415 -3.92 21.08 5.32
CA SER A 415 -3.37 21.10 3.96
C SER A 415 -4.19 20.15 3.10
N ALA A 416 -4.30 20.43 1.81
CA ALA A 416 -4.99 19.52 0.91
C ALA A 416 -4.39 19.50 -0.50
N THR A 417 -4.42 18.33 -1.12
CA THR A 417 -4.22 18.14 -2.56
C THR A 417 -5.57 17.96 -3.22
N VAL A 418 -5.90 18.79 -4.21
CA VAL A 418 -7.09 18.63 -5.06
C VAL A 418 -6.63 18.21 -6.44
N LEU A 419 -6.81 16.94 -6.80
CA LEU A 419 -6.40 16.35 -8.07
C LEU A 419 -7.61 16.19 -9.00
N ALA A 420 -7.57 16.82 -10.18
CA ALA A 420 -8.53 16.54 -11.24
C ALA A 420 -8.12 15.23 -11.95
N VAL A 421 -8.89 14.17 -11.76
CA VAL A 421 -8.68 12.87 -12.41
C VAL A 421 -9.39 12.80 -13.75
N ARG A 422 -10.57 13.40 -13.88
CA ARG A 422 -11.31 13.55 -15.15
C ARG A 422 -12.02 14.89 -15.13
N GLY A 423 -12.12 15.55 -16.28
CA GLY A 423 -12.77 16.87 -16.38
C GLY A 423 -11.98 17.96 -15.67
N GLU A 424 -12.62 18.74 -14.82
CA GLU A 424 -12.06 19.89 -14.13
C GLU A 424 -12.38 19.90 -12.62
N ALA A 425 -11.45 20.42 -11.82
CA ALA A 425 -11.68 20.80 -10.43
C ALA A 425 -11.68 22.32 -10.31
N ARG A 426 -12.72 22.89 -9.70
CA ARG A 426 -12.78 24.30 -9.32
C ARG A 426 -12.62 24.44 -7.81
N VAL A 427 -11.59 25.16 -7.38
CA VAL A 427 -11.31 25.47 -5.98
C VAL A 427 -11.60 26.94 -5.71
N THR A 428 -12.67 27.21 -4.99
CA THR A 428 -13.12 28.56 -4.66
C THR A 428 -12.82 28.89 -3.20
N GLY A 429 -12.12 29.99 -2.95
CA GLY A 429 -11.93 30.51 -1.60
C GLY A 429 -12.00 32.04 -1.54
N PRO A 430 -11.72 32.65 -0.38
CA PRO A 430 -11.92 34.09 -0.18
C PRO A 430 -11.12 35.01 -1.12
N SER A 431 -10.05 34.49 -1.75
CA SER A 431 -9.13 35.26 -2.59
C SER A 431 -9.44 35.12 -4.09
N GLY A 432 -10.39 34.25 -4.47
CA GLY A 432 -10.67 33.92 -5.87
C GLY A 432 -10.99 32.43 -6.06
N ALA A 433 -11.13 32.05 -7.32
CA ALA A 433 -11.33 30.66 -7.73
C ALA A 433 -10.20 30.24 -8.67
N GLU A 434 -9.77 28.99 -8.53
CA GLU A 434 -8.73 28.37 -9.35
C GLU A 434 -9.33 27.13 -10.00
N VAL A 435 -9.08 26.96 -11.30
CA VAL A 435 -9.63 25.84 -12.07
C VAL A 435 -8.48 25.05 -12.67
N VAL A 436 -8.49 23.75 -12.48
CA VAL A 436 -7.49 22.83 -13.02
C VAL A 436 -8.17 21.71 -13.80
N ALA A 437 -7.66 21.45 -15.00
CA ALA A 437 -8.11 20.33 -15.83
C ALA A 437 -7.46 19.01 -15.38
N ALA A 438 -8.00 17.91 -15.88
CA ALA A 438 -7.52 16.56 -15.62
C ALA A 438 -6.00 16.44 -15.79
N GLY A 439 -5.35 15.81 -14.81
CA GLY A 439 -3.90 15.59 -14.80
C GLY A 439 -3.12 16.67 -14.08
N ARG A 440 -3.78 17.74 -13.64
CA ARG A 440 -3.22 18.78 -12.78
C ARG A 440 -3.83 18.73 -11.38
N ALA A 441 -3.11 19.27 -10.42
CA ALA A 441 -3.58 19.37 -9.04
C ALA A 441 -3.39 20.78 -8.47
N VAL A 442 -4.18 21.09 -7.44
CA VAL A 442 -3.99 22.26 -6.59
C VAL A 442 -3.48 21.79 -5.22
N LEU A 443 -2.36 22.34 -4.76
CA LEU A 443 -1.87 22.20 -3.41
C LEU A 443 -2.33 23.39 -2.56
N LEU A 444 -3.00 23.09 -1.45
CA LEU A 444 -3.57 24.05 -0.52
C LEU A 444 -2.78 24.04 0.79
N SER A 445 -2.26 25.19 1.20
CA SER A 445 -1.62 25.33 2.51
C SER A 445 -2.66 25.54 3.63
N PRO A 446 -2.34 25.18 4.89
CA PRO A 446 -3.20 25.47 6.05
C PRO A 446 -3.60 26.94 6.14
N SER A 447 -4.90 27.18 6.31
CA SER A 447 -5.47 28.54 6.40
C SER A 447 -6.67 28.60 7.33
N ASP A 448 -7.05 29.82 7.73
CA ASP A 448 -8.27 30.00 8.54
C ASP A 448 -9.56 29.92 7.70
N GLY A 449 -9.45 29.78 6.38
CA GLY A 449 -10.59 29.64 5.47
C GLY A 449 -10.88 28.18 5.12
N SER A 450 -12.06 27.96 4.56
CA SER A 450 -12.52 26.64 4.13
C SER A 450 -12.87 26.67 2.63
N PRO A 451 -11.88 26.47 1.75
CA PRO A 451 -12.12 26.46 0.30
C PRO A 451 -13.17 25.42 -0.09
N ARG A 452 -14.07 25.79 -1.02
CA ARG A 452 -15.02 24.87 -1.64
C ARG A 452 -14.41 24.30 -2.90
N VAL A 453 -14.42 22.98 -3.03
CA VAL A 453 -14.02 22.24 -4.22
C VAL A 453 -15.29 21.80 -4.94
N GLU A 454 -15.37 22.03 -6.23
CA GLU A 454 -16.45 21.57 -7.11
C GLU A 454 -15.84 20.71 -8.22
N ALA A 455 -16.50 19.60 -8.54
CA ALA A 455 -16.08 18.67 -9.57
C ALA A 455 -16.96 18.79 -10.81
N ASP A 456 -16.33 18.93 -11.97
CA ASP A 456 -16.90 18.54 -13.26
C ASP A 456 -16.08 17.33 -13.73
N GLY A 457 -16.63 16.12 -13.74
CA GLY A 457 -15.86 14.90 -13.95
C GLY A 457 -15.59 14.12 -12.65
N HIS A 458 -14.32 13.89 -12.35
CA HIS A 458 -13.86 13.13 -11.19
C HIS A 458 -12.69 13.85 -10.53
N VAL A 459 -12.86 14.22 -9.28
CA VAL A 459 -11.86 14.95 -8.49
C VAL A 459 -11.57 14.17 -7.21
N VAL A 460 -10.30 14.06 -6.85
CA VAL A 460 -9.88 13.50 -5.56
C VAL A 460 -9.29 14.62 -4.69
N VAL A 461 -9.77 14.73 -3.47
CA VAL A 461 -9.31 15.66 -2.45
C VAL A 461 -8.66 14.86 -1.32
N ALA A 462 -7.37 15.03 -1.12
CA ALA A 462 -6.62 14.44 -0.02
C ALA A 462 -6.30 15.51 1.02
N VAL A 463 -6.75 15.33 2.27
CA VAL A 463 -6.62 16.34 3.34
C VAL A 463 -5.77 15.80 4.47
N SER A 464 -4.75 16.56 4.87
CA SER A 464 -3.83 16.18 5.94
C SER A 464 -4.42 16.47 7.32
N ASN A 465 -4.34 15.49 8.22
CA ASN A 465 -4.69 15.61 9.64
C ASN A 465 -5.99 16.42 9.90
N PRO A 466 -7.13 15.99 9.30
CA PRO A 466 -8.40 16.72 9.29
C PRO A 466 -9.18 16.69 10.60
#